data_AF-A0A3A4S0D9-F1
#
_entry.id   AF-A0A3A4S0D9-F1
#
_cell.length_a   1.000
_cell.length_b   1.000
_cell.length_c   1.000
_cell.angle_alpha   90.00
_cell.angle_beta   90.00
_cell.angle_gamma   90.00
#
_symmetry.space_group_name_H-M   'P 1'
#
loop_
_entity.id
_entity.type
_entity.pdbx_description
1 polymer ?
#
loop_
_entity_poly.entity_id
_entity_poly.type
_entity_poly.pdbx_seq_one_letter_code
_entity_poly.pdbx_strand_id
1 'polypeptide(L)'
;MKKSIAMIIGMVFLTATTSFADSTVSGKVINKAEIKKSANIAIGEKSTANMGSIKMKDSQVSGKVINKADIKKSANIAIGEKSTANMGTITMKDSNVSGKVINKAEVQKSANIAFGKEAKANMATITMKDSNVSGKLINKADIKKSANIAIGEKSTANMGTVTAKGANISGKVINKAEVKKSANIALGQNATANMATITMKDSNVSGKVINKAEIDKSANIAAGNNAEASMGSVTME
;
A
#
# COMPACT_ATOMS: atom_id res chain seq x y z
N MET A 1 4.62 31.93 -4.63
CA MET A 1 3.83 30.68 -4.61
C MET A 1 3.28 30.48 -3.21
N LYS A 2 1.95 30.44 -3.03
CA LYS A 2 1.32 30.38 -1.71
C LYS A 2 1.53 29.00 -1.09
N LYS A 3 2.26 28.92 0.03
CA LYS A 3 2.35 27.71 0.85
C LYS A 3 1.04 27.55 1.62
N SER A 4 0.16 26.67 1.16
CA SER A 4 -1.07 26.34 1.88
C SER A 4 -0.72 25.47 3.09
N ILE A 5 -0.71 26.08 4.28
CA ILE A 5 -0.63 25.34 5.56
C ILE A 5 -2.02 24.76 5.82
N ALA A 6 -2.24 23.52 5.40
CA ALA A 6 -3.47 22.80 5.71
C ALA A 6 -3.32 22.11 7.08
N MET A 7 -3.75 22.78 8.16
CA MET A 7 -3.93 22.14 9.46
C MET A 7 -5.32 21.49 9.48
N ILE A 8 -5.42 20.26 9.00
CA ILE A 8 -6.70 19.52 9.00
C ILE A 8 -6.70 18.54 10.17
N ILE A 9 -7.46 18.89 11.21
CA ILE A 9 -7.99 17.94 12.21
C ILE A 9 -9.40 17.61 11.73
N GLY A 10 -9.54 16.58 10.90
CA GLY A 10 -10.82 16.23 10.26
C GLY A 10 -11.14 14.75 10.38
N MET A 11 -12.20 14.43 11.12
CA MET A 11 -12.78 13.11 11.29
C MET A 11 -14.06 13.04 10.45
N VAL A 12 -14.07 12.27 9.35
CA VAL A 12 -15.27 11.98 8.56
C VAL A 12 -15.26 10.52 8.08
N PHE A 13 -16.30 9.77 8.45
CA PHE A 13 -16.67 8.44 7.92
C PHE A 13 -17.64 8.68 6.75
N LEU A 14 -17.47 8.05 5.57
CA LEU A 14 -18.19 6.82 5.22
C LEU A 14 -17.45 5.94 4.18
N THR A 15 -16.28 6.35 3.69
CA THR A 15 -15.42 5.58 2.74
C THR A 15 -13.91 5.88 2.90
N ALA A 16 -13.52 6.45 4.05
CA ALA A 16 -12.34 7.29 4.29
C ALA A 16 -11.02 6.88 3.57
N THR A 17 -10.82 7.44 2.38
CA THR A 17 -9.49 7.68 1.83
C THR A 17 -9.08 9.11 2.14
N THR A 18 -7.84 9.31 2.57
CA THR A 18 -7.24 10.64 2.70
C THR A 18 -6.17 10.82 1.64
N SER A 19 -6.20 11.93 0.90
CA SER A 19 -5.23 12.22 -0.15
C SER A 19 -4.65 13.61 0.04
N PHE A 20 -3.33 13.72 -0.02
CA PHE A 20 -2.57 14.96 0.08
C PHE A 20 -1.71 15.14 -1.17
N ALA A 21 -1.71 16.37 -1.69
CA ALA A 21 -0.83 16.80 -2.76
C ALA A 21 -0.25 18.17 -2.36
N ASP A 22 1.03 18.41 -2.64
CA ASP A 22 1.71 19.71 -2.43
C ASP A 22 1.49 20.32 -1.03
N SER A 23 1.41 19.45 -0.01
CA SER A 23 1.00 19.83 1.34
C SER A 23 2.17 19.87 2.30
N THR A 24 2.20 20.84 3.22
CA THR A 24 3.12 20.85 4.38
C THR A 24 2.32 20.68 5.66
N VAL A 25 2.60 19.62 6.42
CA VAL A 25 1.91 19.28 7.67
C VAL A 25 2.90 19.23 8.82
N SER A 26 2.70 20.08 9.82
CA SER A 26 3.36 19.98 11.13
C SER A 26 2.43 19.22 12.07
N GLY A 27 2.78 17.98 12.43
CA GLY A 27 1.99 17.15 13.35
C GLY A 27 1.63 15.78 12.78
N LYS A 28 0.33 15.43 12.81
CA LYS A 28 -0.13 14.07 12.48
C LYS A 28 -1.12 14.08 11.32
N VAL A 29 -0.87 13.25 10.32
CA VAL A 29 -1.85 12.79 9.34
C VAL A 29 -2.39 11.45 9.85
N ILE A 30 -3.70 11.37 10.11
CA ILE A 30 -4.32 10.15 10.62
C ILE A 30 -5.55 9.82 9.78
N ASN A 31 -5.56 8.62 9.21
CA ASN A 31 -6.77 8.01 8.68
C ASN A 31 -7.23 6.89 9.62
N LYS A 32 -8.51 6.89 9.99
CA LYS A 32 -9.16 5.83 10.76
C LYS A 32 -10.41 5.38 10.01
N ALA A 33 -10.28 4.33 9.21
CA ALA A 33 -11.34 3.80 8.37
C ALA A 33 -11.90 2.50 8.97
N GLU A 34 -13.22 2.42 9.02
CA GLU A 34 -13.98 1.19 9.32
C GLU A 34 -14.96 0.98 8.17
N ILE A 35 -14.78 -0.09 7.40
CA ILE A 35 -15.49 -0.33 6.14
C ILE A 35 -16.06 -1.74 6.18
N LYS A 36 -17.38 -1.85 6.08
CA LYS A 36 -18.11 -3.13 6.21
C LYS A 36 -19.11 -3.26 5.08
N LYS A 37 -19.09 -4.40 4.37
CA LYS A 37 -20.08 -4.72 3.32
C LYS A 37 -20.19 -3.64 2.24
N SER A 38 -19.07 -3.09 1.79
CA SER A 38 -19.05 -1.97 0.84
C SER A 38 -18.34 -2.34 -0.46
N ALA A 39 -18.66 -1.62 -1.53
CA ALA A 39 -17.95 -1.69 -2.80
C ALA A 39 -17.44 -0.30 -3.19
N ASN A 40 -16.21 -0.23 -3.71
CA ASN A 40 -15.64 0.97 -4.31
C ASN A 40 -15.04 0.58 -5.66
N ILE A 41 -15.51 1.22 -6.74
CA ILE A 41 -15.21 0.77 -8.11
C ILE A 41 -14.77 1.97 -8.94
N ALA A 42 -13.66 1.83 -9.67
CA ALA A 42 -13.15 2.79 -10.65
C ALA A 42 -12.88 2.08 -11.99
N ILE A 43 -13.25 2.70 -13.11
CA ILE A 43 -13.18 2.08 -14.46
C ILE A 43 -12.56 3.08 -15.45
N GLY A 44 -11.57 2.66 -16.25
CA GLY A 44 -10.98 3.40 -17.37
C GLY A 44 -9.54 3.90 -17.19
N GLU A 45 -9.11 4.74 -18.14
CA GLU A 45 -7.77 5.35 -18.23
C GLU A 45 -7.43 6.16 -16.95
N LYS A 46 -6.26 5.90 -16.34
CA LYS A 46 -5.81 6.43 -15.02
C LYS A 46 -6.68 6.02 -13.83
N SER A 47 -7.45 4.93 -13.91
CA SER A 47 -8.37 4.56 -12.82
C SER A 47 -7.66 4.24 -11.49
N THR A 48 -8.17 4.83 -10.40
CA THR A 48 -7.69 4.55 -9.04
C THR A 48 -8.87 4.36 -8.08
N ALA A 49 -8.99 3.18 -7.49
CA ALA A 49 -9.91 2.90 -6.40
C ALA A 49 -9.14 2.85 -5.07
N ASN A 50 -9.38 3.81 -4.18
CA ASN A 50 -8.76 3.84 -2.85
C ASN A 50 -9.84 3.58 -1.78
N MET A 51 -9.65 2.54 -0.97
CA MET A 51 -10.53 2.19 0.13
C MET A 51 -9.72 2.13 1.43
N GLY A 52 -10.06 2.97 2.41
CA GLY A 52 -9.37 2.97 3.72
C GLY A 52 -7.88 3.28 3.64
N SER A 53 -7.47 4.16 2.72
CA SER A 53 -6.06 4.38 2.35
C SER A 53 -5.61 5.83 2.58
N ILE A 54 -4.30 6.03 2.72
CA ILE A 54 -3.65 7.35 2.67
C ILE A 54 -2.85 7.44 1.38
N LYS A 55 -3.03 8.53 0.63
CA LYS A 55 -2.21 8.87 -0.53
C LYS A 55 -1.52 10.19 -0.29
N MET A 56 -0.22 10.25 -0.56
CA MET A 56 0.57 11.47 -0.48
C MET A 56 1.38 11.63 -1.76
N LYS A 57 1.37 12.84 -2.29
CA LYS A 57 2.15 13.25 -3.46
C LYS A 57 2.80 14.60 -3.14
N ASP A 58 4.08 14.77 -3.44
CA ASP A 58 4.77 16.07 -3.33
C ASP A 58 4.61 16.73 -1.94
N SER A 59 4.51 15.93 -0.87
CA SER A 59 4.08 16.40 0.45
C SER A 59 5.17 16.28 1.51
N GLN A 60 5.18 17.20 2.46
CA GLN A 60 6.12 17.27 3.57
C GLN A 60 5.37 17.09 4.90
N VAL A 61 5.77 16.13 5.72
CA VAL A 61 5.19 15.91 7.06
C VAL A 61 6.28 15.91 8.11
N SER A 62 6.23 16.88 9.02
CA SER A 62 7.02 16.86 10.26
C SER A 62 6.18 16.23 11.37
N GLY A 63 6.30 14.92 11.51
CA GLY A 63 5.61 14.14 12.54
C GLY A 63 5.18 12.75 12.11
N LYS A 64 3.87 12.44 12.14
CA LYS A 64 3.38 11.05 11.94
C LYS A 64 2.35 10.95 10.83
N VAL A 65 2.50 9.93 9.98
CA VAL A 65 1.48 9.48 9.04
C VAL A 65 0.97 8.13 9.53
N ILE A 66 -0.32 8.03 9.86
CA ILE A 66 -0.90 6.84 10.50
C ILE A 66 -2.18 6.45 9.76
N ASN A 67 -2.15 5.30 9.08
CA ASN A 67 -3.36 4.67 8.57
C ASN A 67 -3.81 3.56 9.53
N LYS A 68 -5.07 3.59 9.94
CA LYS A 68 -5.75 2.52 10.68
C LYS A 68 -6.98 2.12 9.88
N ALA A 69 -6.93 0.98 9.21
CA ALA A 69 -8.02 0.48 8.38
C ALA A 69 -8.53 -0.86 8.91
N ASP A 70 -9.83 -0.97 9.16
CA ASP A 70 -10.55 -2.22 9.41
C ASP A 70 -11.56 -2.42 8.27
N ILE A 71 -11.30 -3.39 7.39
CA ILE A 71 -12.04 -3.60 6.15
C ILE A 71 -12.59 -5.03 6.11
N LYS A 72 -13.91 -5.16 6.21
CA LYS A 72 -14.60 -6.45 6.32
C LYS A 72 -15.62 -6.63 5.21
N LYS A 73 -15.62 -7.80 4.56
CA LYS A 73 -16.63 -8.19 3.55
C LYS A 73 -16.80 -7.14 2.44
N SER A 74 -15.71 -6.55 1.95
CA SER A 74 -15.78 -5.41 1.03
C SER A 74 -14.99 -5.64 -0.25
N ALA A 75 -15.33 -4.91 -1.30
CA ALA A 75 -14.68 -4.99 -2.61
C ALA A 75 -14.11 -3.63 -3.03
N ASN A 76 -12.84 -3.57 -3.41
CA ASN A 76 -12.21 -2.39 -4.00
C ASN A 76 -11.66 -2.78 -5.38
N ILE A 77 -12.19 -2.18 -6.44
CA ILE A 77 -11.99 -2.65 -7.81
C ILE A 77 -11.56 -1.49 -8.71
N ALA A 78 -10.45 -1.66 -9.42
CA ALA A 78 -10.00 -0.76 -10.48
C ALA A 78 -9.88 -1.54 -11.81
N ILE A 79 -10.43 -1.02 -12.90
CA ILE A 79 -10.48 -1.73 -14.19
C ILE A 79 -9.97 -0.79 -15.29
N GLY A 80 -9.00 -1.21 -16.12
CA GLY A 80 -8.57 -0.50 -17.32
C GLY A 80 -7.21 0.21 -17.22
N GLU A 81 -6.89 1.00 -18.24
CA GLU A 81 -5.55 1.59 -18.41
C GLU A 81 -5.12 2.46 -17.21
N LYS A 82 -3.90 2.24 -16.68
CA LYS A 82 -3.31 2.78 -15.43
C LYS A 82 -4.05 2.47 -14.12
N SER A 83 -4.82 1.38 -14.12
CA SER A 83 -5.60 0.84 -13.00
C SER A 83 -4.79 0.60 -11.72
N THR A 84 -5.24 1.19 -10.60
CA THR A 84 -4.68 0.99 -9.26
C THR A 84 -5.81 0.79 -8.24
N ALA A 85 -5.79 -0.33 -7.52
CA ALA A 85 -6.68 -0.61 -6.39
C ALA A 85 -5.87 -0.63 -5.10
N ASN A 86 -6.10 0.34 -4.21
CA ASN A 86 -5.46 0.44 -2.90
C ASN A 86 -6.48 0.18 -1.78
N MET A 87 -6.30 -0.89 -1.02
CA MET A 87 -7.16 -1.25 0.10
C MET A 87 -6.36 -1.29 1.40
N GLY A 88 -6.62 -0.37 2.33
CA GLY A 88 -5.90 -0.33 3.60
C GLY A 88 -4.42 0.05 3.46
N THR A 89 -4.08 0.89 2.48
CA THR A 89 -2.70 1.12 2.03
C THR A 89 -2.24 2.55 2.34
N ILE A 90 -0.94 2.73 2.58
CA ILE A 90 -0.29 4.05 2.50
C ILE A 90 0.51 4.10 1.20
N THR A 91 0.23 5.08 0.35
CA THR A 91 1.01 5.37 -0.86
C THR A 91 1.67 6.73 -0.74
N MET A 92 2.99 6.79 -0.93
CA MET A 92 3.77 8.02 -0.95
C MET A 92 4.53 8.12 -2.28
N LYS A 93 4.43 9.28 -2.92
CA LYS A 93 5.21 9.64 -4.10
C LYS A 93 5.84 11.01 -3.88
N ASP A 94 7.13 11.15 -4.16
CA ASP A 94 7.83 12.43 -4.10
C ASP A 94 7.63 13.16 -2.75
N SER A 95 7.51 12.40 -1.65
CA SER A 95 7.07 12.93 -0.34
C SER A 95 8.12 12.67 0.73
N ASN A 96 8.23 13.60 1.69
CA ASN A 96 9.14 13.47 2.82
C ASN A 96 8.38 13.41 4.14
N VAL A 97 8.76 12.47 5.00
CA VAL A 97 8.24 12.38 6.37
C VAL A 97 9.40 12.38 7.34
N SER A 98 9.50 13.43 8.15
CA SER A 98 10.37 13.45 9.33
C SER A 98 9.57 12.91 10.52
N GLY A 99 9.71 11.61 10.80
CA GLY A 99 9.10 10.94 11.94
C GLY A 99 8.64 9.51 11.63
N LYS A 100 7.34 9.22 11.72
CA LYS A 100 6.83 7.83 11.62
C LYS A 100 5.76 7.70 10.55
N VAL A 101 5.92 6.71 9.67
CA VAL A 101 4.89 6.21 8.77
C VAL A 101 4.42 4.86 9.30
N ILE A 102 3.14 4.75 9.64
CA ILE A 102 2.56 3.57 10.29
C ILE A 102 1.29 3.17 9.55
N ASN A 103 1.31 2.02 8.88
CA ASN A 103 0.11 1.38 8.38
C ASN A 103 -0.32 0.26 9.34
N LYS A 104 -1.58 0.30 9.78
CA LYS A 104 -2.23 -0.77 10.54
C LYS A 104 -3.50 -1.14 9.79
N ALA A 105 -3.49 -2.27 9.10
CA ALA A 105 -4.60 -2.69 8.27
C ALA A 105 -5.05 -4.11 8.66
N GLU A 106 -6.33 -4.24 8.98
CA GLU A 106 -7.03 -5.50 9.15
C GLU A 106 -7.98 -5.66 7.96
N VAL A 107 -7.82 -6.72 7.17
CA VAL A 107 -8.62 -7.00 5.99
C VAL A 107 -9.17 -8.41 6.07
N GLN A 108 -10.50 -8.54 6.17
CA GLN A 108 -11.15 -9.85 6.27
C GLN A 108 -12.26 -10.06 5.24
N LYS A 109 -12.24 -11.21 4.57
CA LYS A 109 -13.28 -11.62 3.60
C LYS A 109 -13.49 -10.58 2.50
N SER A 110 -12.42 -9.94 2.03
CA SER A 110 -12.49 -8.81 1.12
C SER A 110 -11.72 -9.08 -0.17
N ALA A 111 -12.04 -8.33 -1.21
CA ALA A 111 -11.40 -8.43 -2.52
C ALA A 111 -10.83 -7.07 -2.94
N ASN A 112 -9.54 -7.02 -3.29
CA ASN A 112 -8.90 -5.86 -3.91
C ASN A 112 -8.42 -6.27 -5.30
N ILE A 113 -9.02 -5.69 -6.34
CA ILE A 113 -8.86 -6.17 -7.71
C ILE A 113 -8.44 -5.02 -8.61
N ALA A 114 -7.34 -5.19 -9.32
CA ALA A 114 -6.91 -4.33 -10.42
C ALA A 114 -6.86 -5.16 -11.72
N PHE A 115 -7.61 -4.75 -12.74
CA PHE A 115 -7.64 -5.42 -14.04
C PHE A 115 -7.28 -4.44 -15.15
N GLY A 116 -6.61 -4.84 -16.22
CA GLY A 116 -6.27 -3.99 -17.38
C GLY A 116 -4.83 -3.42 -17.39
N LYS A 117 -4.49 -2.56 -18.36
CA LYS A 117 -3.11 -2.12 -18.60
C LYS A 117 -2.54 -1.29 -17.44
N GLU A 118 -1.37 -1.65 -16.92
CA GLU A 118 -0.70 -1.16 -15.69
C GLU A 118 -1.44 -1.40 -14.35
N ALA A 119 -2.23 -2.48 -14.27
CA ALA A 119 -2.94 -2.95 -13.06
C ALA A 119 -2.04 -3.10 -11.82
N LYS A 120 -2.35 -2.38 -10.75
CA LYS A 120 -1.69 -2.48 -9.43
C LYS A 120 -2.72 -2.71 -8.33
N ALA A 121 -2.62 -3.83 -7.64
CA ALA A 121 -3.45 -4.14 -6.48
C ALA A 121 -2.59 -4.12 -5.22
N ASN A 122 -2.79 -3.11 -4.36
CA ASN A 122 -2.08 -2.97 -3.09
C ASN A 122 -3.06 -3.15 -1.92
N MET A 123 -2.96 -4.29 -1.23
CA MET A 123 -3.75 -4.60 -0.04
C MET A 123 -2.86 -4.53 1.20
N ALA A 124 -3.28 -3.75 2.20
CA ALA A 124 -2.63 -3.63 3.50
C ALA A 124 -1.11 -3.37 3.40
N THR A 125 -0.72 -2.49 2.47
CA THR A 125 0.66 -2.30 2.05
C THR A 125 1.13 -0.87 2.34
N ILE A 126 2.44 -0.67 2.47
CA ILE A 126 3.06 0.65 2.30
C ILE A 126 3.83 0.66 0.98
N THR A 127 3.50 1.60 0.10
CA THR A 127 4.21 1.83 -1.16
C THR A 127 4.85 3.20 -1.15
N MET A 128 6.16 3.25 -1.41
CA MET A 128 6.93 4.49 -1.53
C MET A 128 7.60 4.56 -2.90
N LYS A 129 7.54 5.74 -3.52
CA LYS A 129 8.30 6.06 -4.71
C LYS A 129 8.97 7.41 -4.55
N ASP A 130 10.27 7.48 -4.78
CA ASP A 130 11.07 8.71 -4.80
C ASP A 130 10.83 9.56 -3.53
N SER A 131 10.72 8.88 -2.38
CA SER A 131 10.24 9.46 -1.12
C SER A 131 11.24 9.23 0.01
N ASN A 132 11.28 10.14 0.97
CA ASN A 132 12.20 10.07 2.10
C ASN A 132 11.47 9.90 3.44
N VAL A 133 11.97 9.01 4.29
CA VAL A 133 11.47 8.84 5.66
C VAL A 133 12.65 8.91 6.63
N SER A 134 12.70 9.98 7.42
CA SER A 134 13.62 10.08 8.55
C SER A 134 12.91 9.59 9.81
N GLY A 135 13.12 8.32 10.15
CA GLY A 135 12.56 7.69 11.35
C GLY A 135 12.07 6.26 11.13
N LYS A 136 10.78 5.98 11.34
CA LYS A 136 10.26 4.60 11.30
C LYS A 136 9.20 4.42 10.21
N LEU A 137 9.39 3.40 9.39
CA LEU A 137 8.43 2.87 8.44
C LEU A 137 7.91 1.53 8.97
N ILE A 138 6.62 1.47 9.33
CA ILE A 138 6.04 0.31 10.00
C ILE A 138 4.75 -0.11 9.31
N ASN A 139 4.75 -1.28 8.69
CA ASN A 139 3.54 -1.93 8.21
C ASN A 139 3.12 -3.04 9.20
N LYS A 140 1.86 -3.02 9.61
CA LYS A 140 1.19 -4.08 10.38
C LYS A 140 -0.06 -4.50 9.63
N ALA A 141 0.01 -5.66 8.99
CA ALA A 141 -1.07 -6.21 8.17
C ALA A 141 -1.60 -7.50 8.79
N ASP A 142 -2.92 -7.61 8.93
CA ASP A 142 -3.63 -8.85 9.24
C ASP A 142 -4.67 -9.08 8.14
N ILE A 143 -4.44 -10.11 7.32
CA ILE A 143 -5.21 -10.38 6.10
C ILE A 143 -5.76 -11.79 6.17
N LYS A 144 -7.09 -11.92 6.20
CA LYS A 144 -7.78 -13.21 6.38
C LYS A 144 -8.83 -13.44 5.30
N LYS A 145 -8.83 -14.61 4.68
CA LYS A 145 -9.87 -15.04 3.72
C LYS A 145 -10.09 -14.02 2.59
N SER A 146 -9.02 -13.38 2.11
CA SER A 146 -9.12 -12.25 1.19
C SER A 146 -8.35 -12.49 -0.11
N ALA A 147 -8.69 -11.75 -1.16
CA ALA A 147 -8.06 -11.85 -2.47
C ALA A 147 -7.49 -10.49 -2.89
N ASN A 148 -6.22 -10.46 -3.27
CA ASN A 148 -5.58 -9.31 -3.92
C ASN A 148 -5.13 -9.74 -5.32
N ILE A 149 -5.72 -9.16 -6.35
CA ILE A 149 -5.59 -9.64 -7.73
C ILE A 149 -5.21 -8.49 -8.64
N ALA A 150 -4.13 -8.62 -9.39
CA ALA A 150 -3.70 -7.72 -10.46
C ALA A 150 -3.59 -8.50 -11.78
N ILE A 151 -4.26 -8.06 -12.85
CA ILE A 151 -4.21 -8.73 -14.16
C ILE A 151 -3.96 -7.69 -15.25
N GLY A 152 -2.84 -7.79 -15.98
CA GLY A 152 -2.44 -6.84 -17.04
C GLY A 152 -0.96 -6.93 -17.45
N GLU A 153 -0.56 -6.17 -18.49
CA GLU A 153 0.77 -6.18 -19.15
C GLU A 153 1.98 -5.84 -18.23
N LYS A 154 1.72 -5.30 -17.03
CA LYS A 154 2.72 -4.97 -16.00
C LYS A 154 2.07 -5.09 -14.62
N SER A 155 1.41 -6.22 -14.37
CA SER A 155 0.59 -6.37 -13.17
C SER A 155 1.43 -6.45 -11.91
N THR A 156 1.04 -5.73 -10.87
CA THR A 156 1.68 -5.82 -9.55
C THR A 156 0.64 -6.07 -8.48
N ALA A 157 0.77 -7.18 -7.75
CA ALA A 157 -0.07 -7.50 -6.61
C ALA A 157 0.78 -7.50 -5.34
N ASN A 158 0.56 -6.51 -4.47
CA ASN A 158 1.23 -6.36 -3.18
C ASN A 158 0.25 -6.62 -2.04
N MET A 159 0.46 -7.69 -1.26
CA MET A 159 -0.39 -8.07 -0.13
C MET A 159 0.42 -8.08 1.17
N GLY A 160 0.13 -7.14 2.07
CA GLY A 160 0.79 -7.07 3.37
C GLY A 160 2.28 -6.70 3.30
N THR A 161 2.66 -5.86 2.35
CA THR A 161 4.09 -5.60 2.03
C THR A 161 4.55 -4.21 2.43
N VAL A 162 5.87 -4.02 2.44
CA VAL A 162 6.50 -2.71 2.28
C VAL A 162 7.26 -2.71 0.95
N THR A 163 6.89 -1.83 0.03
CA THR A 163 7.60 -1.66 -1.25
C THR A 163 8.13 -0.23 -1.34
N ALA A 164 9.41 -0.06 -1.66
CA ALA A 164 10.00 1.24 -1.93
C ALA A 164 10.81 1.21 -3.23
N LYS A 165 10.69 2.27 -4.03
CA LYS A 165 11.51 2.52 -5.21
C LYS A 165 12.13 3.91 -5.13
N GLY A 166 13.45 4.05 -5.34
CA GLY A 166 14.10 5.36 -5.31
C GLY A 166 14.02 6.07 -3.95
N ALA A 167 13.83 5.32 -2.85
CA ALA A 167 13.53 5.89 -1.55
C ALA A 167 14.75 5.97 -0.64
N ASN A 168 14.82 6.98 0.23
CA ASN A 168 15.80 7.02 1.32
C ASN A 168 15.11 6.92 2.68
N ILE A 169 15.50 5.92 3.46
CA ILE A 169 14.94 5.68 4.78
C ILE A 169 16.06 5.73 5.81
N SER A 170 16.15 6.85 6.52
CA SER A 170 17.04 6.98 7.67
C SER A 170 16.35 6.51 8.94
N GLY A 171 16.37 5.19 9.13
CA GLY A 171 15.92 4.54 10.35
C GLY A 171 15.41 3.11 10.14
N LYS A 172 14.29 2.74 10.76
CA LYS A 172 13.83 1.34 10.78
C LYS A 172 12.72 1.10 9.77
N VAL A 173 12.85 0.03 9.00
CA VAL A 173 11.77 -0.56 8.20
C VAL A 173 11.31 -1.84 8.89
N ILE A 174 10.03 -1.90 9.24
CA ILE A 174 9.45 -3.05 9.93
C ILE A 174 8.17 -3.44 9.20
N ASN A 175 8.15 -4.64 8.63
CA ASN A 175 6.93 -5.27 8.15
C ASN A 175 6.54 -6.40 9.10
N LYS A 176 5.31 -6.35 9.60
CA LYS A 176 4.68 -7.43 10.38
C LYS A 176 3.40 -7.81 9.67
N ALA A 177 3.39 -8.93 8.98
CA ALA A 177 2.28 -9.33 8.14
C ALA A 177 1.82 -10.76 8.51
N GLU A 178 0.55 -10.89 8.84
CA GLU A 178 -0.15 -12.16 9.02
C GLU A 178 -1.11 -12.33 7.83
N VAL A 179 -0.93 -13.38 7.04
CA VAL A 179 -1.74 -13.67 5.85
C VAL A 179 -2.29 -15.09 5.97
N LYS A 180 -3.61 -15.24 6.14
CA LYS A 180 -4.27 -16.53 6.33
C LYS A 180 -5.36 -16.77 5.31
N LYS A 181 -5.37 -17.96 4.70
CA LYS A 181 -6.42 -18.41 3.77
C LYS A 181 -6.68 -17.41 2.64
N SER A 182 -5.63 -16.77 2.11
CA SER A 182 -5.73 -15.64 1.19
C SER A 182 -4.94 -15.88 -0.10
N ALA A 183 -5.28 -15.15 -1.15
CA ALA A 183 -4.62 -15.26 -2.44
C ALA A 183 -4.10 -13.90 -2.91
N ASN A 184 -2.81 -13.82 -3.23
CA ASN A 184 -2.19 -12.70 -3.91
C ASN A 184 -1.78 -13.14 -5.31
N ILE A 185 -2.35 -12.52 -6.34
CA ILE A 185 -2.25 -13.02 -7.72
C ILE A 185 -1.89 -11.85 -8.64
N ALA A 186 -0.78 -11.96 -9.37
CA ALA A 186 -0.40 -11.08 -10.47
C ALA A 186 -0.33 -11.90 -11.78
N LEU A 187 -1.09 -11.53 -12.80
CA LEU A 187 -1.09 -12.22 -14.09
C LEU A 187 -0.74 -11.26 -15.23
N GLY A 188 0.12 -11.68 -16.14
CA GLY A 188 0.54 -10.95 -17.34
C GLY A 188 2.05 -10.84 -17.50
N GLN A 189 2.50 -10.18 -18.57
CA GLN A 189 3.93 -9.92 -18.79
C GLN A 189 4.48 -9.08 -17.62
N ASN A 190 5.70 -9.38 -17.17
CA ASN A 190 6.35 -8.71 -16.05
C ASN A 190 5.48 -8.66 -14.78
N ALA A 191 4.69 -9.71 -14.54
CA ALA A 191 3.83 -9.79 -13.36
C ALA A 191 4.67 -9.90 -12.08
N THR A 192 4.40 -9.08 -11.09
CA THR A 192 5.07 -9.13 -9.78
C THR A 192 4.05 -9.39 -8.68
N ALA A 193 4.20 -10.48 -7.94
CA ALA A 193 3.37 -10.80 -6.79
C ALA A 193 4.22 -10.80 -5.51
N ASN A 194 3.98 -9.84 -4.63
CA ASN A 194 4.66 -9.72 -3.34
C ASN A 194 3.68 -10.00 -2.20
N MET A 195 3.94 -11.03 -1.40
CA MET A 195 3.13 -11.38 -0.23
C MET A 195 3.97 -11.33 1.04
N ALA A 196 3.59 -10.44 1.97
CA ALA A 196 4.24 -10.29 3.27
C ALA A 196 5.76 -10.05 3.17
N THR A 197 6.19 -9.28 2.17
CA THR A 197 7.61 -8.99 1.89
C THR A 197 8.01 -7.57 2.30
N ILE A 198 9.32 -7.34 2.30
CA ILE A 198 9.91 -6.02 2.15
C ILE A 198 10.68 -6.00 0.83
N THR A 199 10.36 -5.08 -0.07
CA THR A 199 11.05 -4.90 -1.36
C THR A 199 11.57 -3.48 -1.44
N MET A 200 12.88 -3.32 -1.60
CA MET A 200 13.59 -2.04 -1.71
C MET A 200 14.35 -2.05 -3.03
N LYS A 201 13.92 -1.22 -3.97
CA LYS A 201 14.56 -1.09 -5.29
C LYS A 201 15.17 0.28 -5.45
N ASP A 202 16.41 0.38 -5.89
CA ASP A 202 17.13 1.65 -6.05
C ASP A 202 17.03 2.51 -4.77
N SER A 203 17.02 1.88 -3.60
CA SER A 203 16.64 2.53 -2.33
C SER A 203 17.70 2.34 -1.26
N ASN A 204 17.94 3.37 -0.47
CA ASN A 204 18.90 3.35 0.62
C ASN A 204 18.20 3.27 1.99
N VAL A 205 18.65 2.35 2.84
CA VAL A 205 18.16 2.23 4.22
C VAL A 205 19.35 2.27 5.17
N SER A 206 19.55 3.40 5.85
CA SER A 206 20.64 3.57 6.83
C SER A 206 20.29 3.05 8.23
N GLY A 207 19.50 1.97 8.30
CA GLY A 207 19.11 1.34 9.57
C GLY A 207 18.56 -0.07 9.40
N LYS A 208 17.78 -0.55 10.38
CA LYS A 208 17.37 -1.96 10.42
C LYS A 208 16.17 -2.24 9.53
N VAL A 209 16.26 -3.29 8.73
CA VAL A 209 15.15 -3.89 7.98
C VAL A 209 14.72 -5.17 8.68
N ILE A 210 13.44 -5.27 9.05
CA ILE A 210 12.88 -6.42 9.77
C ILE A 210 11.58 -6.84 9.11
N ASN A 211 11.57 -8.01 8.49
CA ASN A 211 10.35 -8.65 8.02
C ASN A 211 9.94 -9.76 8.99
N LYS A 212 8.70 -9.70 9.49
CA LYS A 212 8.07 -10.78 10.26
C LYS A 212 6.78 -11.17 9.54
N ALA A 213 6.87 -12.25 8.78
CA ALA A 213 5.78 -12.78 7.98
C ALA A 213 5.26 -14.10 8.58
N GLU A 214 3.95 -14.18 8.77
CA GLU A 214 3.24 -15.42 9.08
C GLU A 214 2.24 -15.67 7.95
N ILE A 215 2.43 -16.77 7.20
CA ILE A 215 1.64 -17.07 6.01
C ILE A 215 1.08 -18.49 6.17
N ASP A 216 -0.24 -18.60 6.30
CA ASP A 216 -0.94 -19.89 6.50
C ASP A 216 -1.97 -20.10 5.38
N LYS A 217 -1.94 -21.28 4.75
CA LYS A 217 -2.93 -21.70 3.73
C LYS A 217 -3.20 -20.64 2.66
N SER A 218 -2.15 -19.94 2.22
CA SER A 218 -2.25 -18.81 1.31
C SER A 218 -1.38 -19.03 0.07
N ALA A 219 -1.76 -18.41 -1.04
CA ALA A 219 -1.05 -18.55 -2.31
C ALA A 219 -0.56 -17.20 -2.82
N ASN A 220 0.72 -17.12 -3.19
CA ASN A 220 1.29 -15.98 -3.90
C ASN A 220 1.66 -16.44 -5.31
N ILE A 221 1.02 -15.88 -6.33
CA ILE A 221 1.12 -16.36 -7.70
C ILE A 221 1.47 -15.19 -8.60
N ALA A 222 2.59 -15.29 -9.30
CA ALA A 222 2.90 -14.47 -10.46
C ALA A 222 2.98 -15.36 -11.68
N ALA A 223 2.27 -15.03 -12.77
CA ALA A 223 2.29 -15.84 -13.99
C ALA A 223 2.33 -14.97 -15.26
N GLY A 224 3.21 -15.35 -16.17
CA GLY A 224 3.51 -14.66 -17.43
C GLY A 224 5.01 -14.59 -17.69
N ASN A 225 5.41 -14.01 -18.82
CA ASN A 225 6.83 -13.83 -19.14
C ASN A 225 7.48 -12.85 -18.15
N ASN A 226 8.67 -13.19 -17.63
CA ASN A 226 9.37 -12.42 -16.60
C ASN A 226 8.53 -12.20 -15.32
N ALA A 227 7.70 -13.18 -14.95
CA ALA A 227 6.94 -13.11 -13.72
C ALA A 227 7.82 -13.38 -12.49
N GLU A 228 7.62 -12.60 -11.44
CA GLU A 228 8.33 -12.75 -10.17
C GLU A 228 7.34 -12.84 -9.01
N ALA A 229 7.52 -13.84 -8.16
CA ALA A 229 6.73 -14.01 -6.95
C ALA A 229 7.66 -14.06 -5.74
N SER A 230 7.54 -13.07 -4.85
CA SER A 230 8.28 -13.01 -3.59
C SER A 230 7.33 -13.18 -2.41
N MET A 231 7.65 -14.08 -1.48
CA MET A 231 6.80 -14.43 -0.34
C MET A 231 7.63 -14.45 0.95
N GLY A 232 7.24 -13.65 1.96
CA GLY A 232 7.90 -13.64 3.27
C GLY A 232 9.36 -13.14 3.27
N SER A 233 9.87 -12.64 2.15
CA SER A 233 11.28 -12.27 1.94
C SER A 233 11.59 -10.80 2.22
N VAL A 234 12.87 -10.49 2.29
CA VAL A 234 13.42 -9.14 2.16
C VAL A 234 14.25 -9.10 0.88
N THR A 235 13.87 -8.26 -0.07
CA THR A 235 14.60 -8.03 -1.32
C THR A 235 15.15 -6.61 -1.32
N MET A 236 16.44 -6.45 -1.54
CA MET A 236 17.13 -5.17 -1.62
C MET A 236 18.00 -5.18 -2.87
N GLU A 237 17.66 -4.32 -3.84
CA GLU A 237 18.29 -4.21 -5.16
C GLU A 237 18.55 -2.74 -5.50
#